data_AF-A0AAJ0HKZ0-F1
#
_entry.id   AF-A0AAJ0HKZ0-F1
#
_cell.length_a   1.000
_cell.length_b   1.000
_cell.length_c   1.000
_cell.angle_alpha   90.00
_cell.angle_beta   90.00
_cell.angle_gamma   90.00
#
_symmetry.space_group_name_H-M   'P 1'
#
loop_
_entity.id
_entity.type
_entity.pdbx_description
1 polymer ?
#
loop_
_entity_poly.entity_id
_entity_poly.type
_entity_poly.pdbx_seq_one_letter_code
_entity_poly.pdbx_strand_id
1 'polypeptide(L)'
;MHFSLASTLGLAGLVAQAAGHGLVQKPATRAPGDATAAACGKTMATFYKADNTSYPEALLRANPSGLKDGYDAKKCNLYLCRGYQFADNAANVQKYKPGDVVDLEVWIRIAHEGHANVSIVDTASNAVIGAPLLSWAKGYAASTKPPVDQTKFSVKVPELGGKCTEAGACVVQWYWFGQGQTYESCIDFTVPAPAHAHGRRDNVRGRRVWQ
;
A
#
# COMPACT_ATOMS: atom_id res chain seq x y z
N MET A 1 34.32 -60.22 -4.81
CA MET A 1 33.69 -59.38 -3.77
C MET A 1 34.78 -58.38 -3.35
N HIS A 2 34.69 -57.07 -3.46
CA HIS A 2 33.58 -56.15 -3.20
C HIS A 2 33.75 -54.88 -4.04
N PHE A 3 32.66 -54.35 -4.58
CA PHE A 3 32.59 -53.00 -5.15
C PHE A 3 32.52 -52.00 -4.00
N SER A 4 33.49 -51.09 -3.88
CA SER A 4 33.39 -49.92 -2.99
C SER A 4 32.58 -48.82 -3.68
N LEU A 5 31.30 -48.74 -3.33
CA LEU A 5 30.44 -47.58 -3.55
C LEU A 5 30.71 -46.56 -2.43
N ALA A 6 31.60 -45.60 -2.67
CA ALA A 6 31.82 -44.48 -1.74
C ALA A 6 31.06 -43.23 -2.21
N SER A 7 29.85 -43.11 -1.65
CA SER A 7 29.11 -41.89 -1.30
C SER A 7 29.48 -40.57 -1.98
N THR A 8 28.67 -40.16 -2.96
CA THR A 8 28.54 -38.76 -3.38
C THR A 8 27.81 -37.97 -2.30
N LEU A 9 28.53 -37.16 -1.50
CA LEU A 9 27.90 -36.13 -0.67
C LEU A 9 27.31 -35.05 -1.59
N GLY A 10 25.98 -35.07 -1.74
CA GLY A 10 25.23 -33.99 -2.38
C GLY A 10 25.24 -32.74 -1.49
N LEU A 11 26.03 -31.74 -1.85
CA LEU A 11 26.00 -30.42 -1.22
C LEU A 11 24.72 -29.69 -1.70
N ALA A 12 23.63 -29.83 -0.96
CA ALA A 12 22.42 -29.04 -1.21
C ALA A 12 22.72 -27.56 -0.88
N GLY A 13 22.92 -26.73 -1.90
CA GLY A 13 23.22 -25.31 -1.73
C GLY A 13 22.04 -24.55 -1.13
N LEU A 14 22.26 -23.84 -0.01
CA LEU A 14 21.32 -22.84 0.48
C LEU A 14 21.35 -21.65 -0.50
N VAL A 15 20.28 -21.48 -1.28
CA VAL A 15 20.05 -20.23 -2.03
C VAL A 15 19.65 -19.17 -1.02
N ALA A 16 20.59 -18.29 -0.65
CA ALA A 16 20.29 -17.10 0.12
C ALA A 16 19.39 -16.18 -0.73
N GLN A 17 18.09 -16.14 -0.42
CA GLN A 17 17.18 -15.21 -1.06
C GLN A 17 17.46 -13.81 -0.52
N ALA A 18 17.97 -12.93 -1.38
CA ALA A 18 18.12 -11.52 -1.04
C ALA A 18 16.74 -10.92 -0.75
N ALA A 19 16.66 -10.05 0.25
CA ALA A 19 15.43 -9.40 0.69
C ALA A 19 15.36 -7.98 0.12
N GLY A 20 14.34 -7.68 -0.68
CA GLY A 20 14.08 -6.32 -1.16
C GLY A 20 13.53 -5.45 -0.06
N HIS A 21 13.65 -4.14 -0.25
CA HIS A 21 13.25 -3.16 0.76
C HIS A 21 12.85 -1.87 0.05
N GLY A 22 11.69 -1.32 0.40
CA GLY A 22 11.27 -0.03 -0.13
C GLY A 22 10.03 0.53 0.56
N LEU A 23 9.84 1.85 0.43
CA LEU A 23 8.62 2.54 0.85
C LEU A 23 8.41 3.82 0.05
N VAL A 24 7.18 4.32 0.05
CA VAL A 24 6.89 5.71 -0.31
C VAL A 24 7.33 6.62 0.84
N GLN A 25 8.18 7.61 0.54
CA GLN A 25 8.65 8.64 1.46
C GLN A 25 7.78 9.90 1.42
N LYS A 26 7.19 10.22 0.25
CA LYS A 26 6.26 11.32 0.09
C LYS A 26 5.11 10.92 -0.84
N PRO A 27 3.85 11.28 -0.53
CA PRO A 27 3.37 11.89 0.72
C PRO A 27 3.58 10.99 1.95
N ALA A 28 3.20 11.50 3.13
CA ALA A 28 3.27 10.71 4.37
C ALA A 28 2.43 9.43 4.23
N THR A 29 3.02 8.30 4.62
CA THR A 29 2.40 6.99 4.59
C THR A 29 2.06 6.53 5.99
N ARG A 30 1.20 5.51 6.09
CA ARG A 30 0.96 4.84 7.37
C ARG A 30 2.27 4.32 7.97
N ALA A 31 2.42 4.54 9.26
CA ALA A 31 3.43 3.94 10.11
C ALA A 31 2.76 3.18 11.28
N PRO A 32 3.44 2.15 11.83
CA PRO A 32 2.91 1.41 12.96
C PRO A 32 3.05 2.20 14.28
N GLY A 33 1.99 2.19 15.09
CA GLY A 33 1.96 2.77 16.44
C GLY A 33 1.27 1.85 17.44
N ASP A 34 0.62 2.44 18.44
CA ASP A 34 -0.03 1.70 19.52
C ASP A 34 -1.31 1.00 19.05
N ALA A 35 -2.06 1.60 18.12
CA ALA A 35 -3.23 0.95 17.53
C ALA A 35 -2.80 -0.27 16.71
N THR A 36 -1.71 -0.16 15.95
CA THR A 36 -1.10 -1.29 15.23
C THR A 36 -0.62 -2.36 16.19
N ALA A 37 0.06 -2.01 17.29
CA ALA A 37 0.46 -2.99 18.29
C ALA A 37 -0.76 -3.69 18.94
N ALA A 38 -1.87 -2.97 19.15
CA ALA A 38 -3.09 -3.54 19.71
C ALA A 38 -3.83 -4.49 18.74
N ALA A 39 -3.76 -4.24 17.43
CA ALA A 39 -4.41 -5.07 16.41
C ALA A 39 -3.52 -6.22 15.91
N CYS A 40 -2.23 -5.95 15.70
CA CYS A 40 -1.26 -6.83 15.06
C CYS A 40 -0.26 -7.47 16.02
N GLY A 41 -0.28 -7.06 17.29
CA GLY A 41 0.69 -7.49 18.29
C GLY A 41 1.98 -6.68 18.29
N LYS A 42 2.68 -6.71 19.44
CA LYS A 42 3.92 -5.93 19.64
C LYS A 42 5.06 -6.40 18.75
N THR A 43 5.16 -7.70 18.48
CA THR A 43 6.21 -8.28 17.62
C THR A 43 6.19 -7.61 16.24
N MET A 44 5.00 -7.52 15.63
CA MET A 44 4.81 -6.90 14.32
C MET A 44 5.15 -5.41 14.35
N ALA A 45 4.58 -4.67 15.31
CA ALA A 45 4.79 -3.23 15.39
C ALA A 45 6.28 -2.89 15.61
N THR A 46 6.98 -3.62 16.48
CA THR A 46 8.42 -3.44 16.72
C THR A 46 9.26 -3.79 15.50
N PHE A 47 8.94 -4.89 14.80
CA PHE A 47 9.64 -5.30 13.59
C PHE A 47 9.66 -4.19 12.53
N TYR A 48 8.48 -3.61 12.26
CA TYR A 48 8.37 -2.55 11.26
C TYR A 48 8.83 -1.17 11.74
N LYS A 49 8.84 -0.90 13.05
CA LYS A 49 9.51 0.29 13.61
C LYS A 49 11.03 0.21 13.46
N ALA A 50 11.59 -1.00 13.59
CA ALA A 50 13.03 -1.23 13.43
C ALA A 50 13.47 -1.12 11.96
N ASP A 51 12.64 -1.58 11.02
CA ASP A 51 12.86 -1.39 9.59
C ASP A 51 11.54 -1.08 8.85
N ASN A 52 11.30 0.20 8.60
CA ASN A 52 10.10 0.67 7.92
C ASN A 52 10.10 0.40 6.41
N THR A 53 11.20 -0.13 5.85
CA THR A 53 11.31 -0.59 4.45
C THR A 53 10.98 -2.09 4.30
N SER A 54 10.76 -2.79 5.42
CA SER A 54 10.52 -4.24 5.44
C SER A 54 9.10 -4.62 5.00
N TYR A 55 8.84 -5.92 4.93
CA TYR A 55 7.69 -6.53 4.25
C TYR A 55 7.10 -7.75 4.99
N PRO A 56 5.86 -8.15 4.70
CA PRO A 56 5.16 -9.23 5.41
C PRO A 56 5.90 -10.57 5.43
N GLU A 57 6.47 -10.99 4.30
CA GLU A 57 7.16 -12.27 4.22
C GLU A 57 8.46 -12.29 5.06
N ALA A 58 9.12 -11.14 5.25
CA ALA A 58 10.26 -11.03 6.16
C ALA A 58 9.83 -11.14 7.63
N LEU A 59 8.72 -10.48 8.00
CA LEU A 59 8.14 -10.59 9.34
C LEU A 59 7.81 -12.05 9.67
N LEU A 60 7.14 -12.76 8.76
CA LEU A 60 6.76 -14.16 8.97
C LEU A 60 7.98 -15.09 9.00
N ARG A 61 8.98 -14.85 8.16
CA ARG A 61 10.23 -15.63 8.19
C ARG A 61 11.04 -15.42 9.46
N ALA A 62 11.05 -14.20 10.01
CA ALA A 62 11.67 -13.91 11.30
C ALA A 62 10.88 -14.50 12.49
N ASN A 63 9.61 -14.86 12.28
CA ASN A 63 8.72 -15.39 13.31
C ASN A 63 8.06 -16.70 12.84
N PRO A 64 8.84 -17.77 12.60
CA PRO A 64 8.34 -19.00 11.98
C PRO A 64 7.33 -19.78 12.85
N SER A 65 7.32 -19.50 14.15
CA SER A 65 6.30 -20.03 15.07
C SER A 65 4.98 -19.24 15.04
N GLY A 66 4.89 -18.18 14.23
CA GLY A 66 3.74 -17.29 14.14
C GLY A 66 3.85 -16.05 15.03
N LEU A 67 2.96 -15.08 14.79
CA LEU A 67 2.85 -13.82 15.54
C LEU A 67 1.95 -14.04 16.77
N LYS A 68 2.51 -14.52 17.88
CA LYS A 68 1.70 -14.94 19.05
C LYS A 68 1.35 -13.82 20.02
N ASP A 69 2.02 -12.67 19.93
CA ASP A 69 1.91 -11.58 20.92
C ASP A 69 0.74 -10.63 20.63
N GLY A 70 -0.48 -11.16 20.54
CA GLY A 70 -1.70 -10.36 20.37
C GLY A 70 -2.07 -10.03 18.93
N TYR A 71 -1.51 -10.74 17.95
CA TYR A 71 -1.95 -10.65 16.56
C TYR A 71 -3.40 -11.17 16.41
N ASP A 72 -4.26 -10.35 15.85
CA ASP A 72 -5.64 -10.69 15.50
C ASP A 72 -5.82 -10.55 13.99
N ALA A 73 -5.86 -11.68 13.26
CA ALA A 73 -5.99 -11.68 11.81
C ALA A 73 -7.28 -10.99 11.30
N LYS A 74 -8.31 -10.86 12.14
CA LYS A 74 -9.55 -10.13 11.79
C LYS A 74 -9.38 -8.62 11.86
N LYS A 75 -8.39 -8.14 12.62
CA LYS A 75 -8.09 -6.71 12.80
C LYS A 75 -6.80 -6.28 12.09
N CYS A 76 -5.92 -7.24 11.79
CA CYS A 76 -4.62 -7.02 11.21
C CYS A 76 -4.44 -7.80 9.91
N ASN A 77 -4.76 -7.16 8.79
CA ASN A 77 -4.44 -7.69 7.48
C ASN A 77 -3.02 -7.28 7.08
N LEU A 78 -2.06 -8.22 7.13
CA LEU A 78 -0.65 -7.97 6.78
C LEU A 78 -0.46 -7.58 5.30
N TYR A 79 -1.44 -7.83 4.44
CA TYR A 79 -1.43 -7.53 3.00
C TYR A 79 -2.45 -6.43 2.65
N LEU A 80 -2.64 -5.51 3.60
CA LEU A 80 -3.29 -4.23 3.41
C LEU A 80 -2.55 -3.20 4.26
N CYS A 81 -1.75 -2.37 3.61
CA CYS A 81 -0.92 -1.37 4.29
C CYS A 81 0.03 -2.00 5.31
N ARG A 82 0.49 -3.22 5.05
CA ARG A 82 1.29 -4.04 5.98
C ARG A 82 0.59 -4.33 7.32
N GLY A 83 -0.71 -4.08 7.46
CA GLY A 83 -1.46 -4.19 8.71
C GLY A 83 -1.47 -2.92 9.56
N TYR A 84 -0.87 -1.83 9.09
CA TYR A 84 -0.85 -0.57 9.84
C TYR A 84 -2.22 0.05 9.98
N GLN A 85 -2.53 0.47 11.20
CA GLN A 85 -3.84 0.96 11.59
C GLN A 85 -3.96 2.46 11.32
N PHE A 86 -5.14 2.88 10.87
CA PHE A 86 -5.41 4.29 10.57
C PHE A 86 -5.27 5.20 11.81
N ALA A 87 -5.65 4.70 12.99
CA ALA A 87 -5.60 5.49 14.23
C ALA A 87 -4.20 6.01 14.58
N ASP A 88 -3.14 5.30 14.19
CA ASP A 88 -1.76 5.75 14.36
C ASP A 88 -1.36 6.89 13.39
N ASN A 89 -2.21 7.18 12.40
CA ASN A 89 -1.88 7.95 11.21
C ASN A 89 -2.88 9.07 10.89
N ALA A 90 -3.89 9.29 11.75
CA ALA A 90 -4.97 10.26 11.52
C ALA A 90 -4.46 11.71 11.31
N ALA A 91 -3.27 12.04 11.82
CA ALA A 91 -2.64 13.35 11.64
C ALA A 91 -2.07 13.58 10.21
N ASN A 92 -1.92 12.51 9.41
CA ASN A 92 -1.23 12.54 8.12
C ASN A 92 -2.18 12.50 6.91
N VAL A 93 -3.50 12.63 7.15
CA VAL A 93 -4.53 12.52 6.11
C VAL A 93 -4.39 13.63 5.08
N GLN A 94 -4.30 13.23 3.82
CA GLN A 94 -4.26 14.13 2.69
C GLN A 94 -5.68 14.56 2.28
N LYS A 95 -5.83 15.79 1.81
CA LYS A 95 -7.11 16.30 1.29
C LYS A 95 -6.98 16.54 -0.20
N TYR A 96 -7.65 15.72 -1.00
CA TYR A 96 -7.62 15.81 -2.45
C TYR A 96 -9.00 16.12 -3.01
N LYS A 97 -9.04 16.47 -4.29
CA LYS A 97 -10.23 16.55 -5.12
C LYS A 97 -10.01 15.68 -6.36
N PRO A 98 -11.08 15.19 -7.00
CA PRO A 98 -10.97 14.62 -8.32
C PRO A 98 -10.22 15.55 -9.26
N GLY A 99 -9.25 15.00 -9.98
CA GLY A 99 -8.38 15.72 -10.89
C GLY A 99 -7.07 16.23 -10.30
N ASP A 100 -6.91 16.26 -8.97
CA ASP A 100 -5.65 16.63 -8.32
C ASP A 100 -4.53 15.67 -8.73
N VAL A 101 -3.32 16.22 -8.88
CA VAL A 101 -2.10 15.46 -9.13
C VAL A 101 -1.41 15.22 -7.80
N VAL A 102 -1.08 13.95 -7.53
CA VAL A 102 -0.34 13.52 -6.35
C VAL A 102 1.03 13.08 -6.79
N ASP A 103 2.07 13.76 -6.31
CA ASP A 103 3.45 13.38 -6.55
C ASP A 103 3.91 12.37 -5.50
N LEU A 104 4.45 11.24 -5.95
CA LEU A 104 5.00 10.20 -5.10
C LEU A 104 6.52 10.12 -5.25
N GLU A 105 7.20 10.05 -4.11
CA GLU A 105 8.63 9.75 -4.01
C GLU A 105 8.78 8.40 -3.30
N VAL A 106 9.25 7.39 -4.01
CA VAL A 106 9.51 6.04 -3.53
C VAL A 106 11.01 5.85 -3.34
N TRP A 107 11.39 5.36 -2.18
CA TRP A 107 12.74 4.90 -1.92
C TRP A 107 12.80 3.37 -2.01
N ILE A 108 13.56 2.89 -2.98
CA ILE A 108 13.91 1.47 -3.12
C ILE A 108 15.30 1.30 -2.50
N ARG A 109 15.36 0.77 -1.28
CA ARG A 109 16.62 0.54 -0.55
C ARG A 109 17.36 -0.69 -1.08
N ILE A 110 16.64 -1.77 -1.34
CA ILE A 110 17.19 -2.99 -1.96
C ILE A 110 16.23 -3.40 -3.08
N ALA A 111 16.74 -3.38 -4.31
CA ALA A 111 15.96 -3.60 -5.52
C ALA A 111 15.75 -5.09 -5.83
N HIS A 112 14.56 -5.41 -6.30
CA HIS A 112 14.14 -6.74 -6.80
C HIS A 112 13.28 -6.56 -8.03
N GLU A 113 13.64 -7.24 -9.12
CA GLU A 113 12.79 -7.19 -10.30
C GLU A 113 11.40 -7.76 -9.98
N GLY A 114 10.39 -6.99 -10.36
CA GLY A 114 9.00 -7.36 -10.15
C GLY A 114 8.03 -6.51 -10.97
N HIS A 115 6.80 -6.42 -10.46
CA HIS A 115 5.76 -5.55 -10.95
C HIS A 115 5.27 -4.65 -9.82
N ALA A 116 4.75 -3.47 -10.16
CA ALA A 116 4.23 -2.54 -9.19
C ALA A 116 3.02 -1.79 -9.73
N ASN A 117 2.19 -1.28 -8.84
CA ASN A 117 1.11 -0.38 -9.20
C ASN A 117 0.85 0.66 -8.09
N VAL A 118 0.10 1.68 -8.47
CA VAL A 118 -0.47 2.66 -7.55
C VAL A 118 -1.97 2.60 -7.74
N SER A 119 -2.70 2.30 -6.67
CA SER A 119 -4.14 2.04 -6.73
C SER A 119 -4.86 2.78 -5.61
N ILE A 120 -6.12 3.16 -5.84
CA ILE A 120 -7.01 3.51 -4.72
C ILE A 120 -7.56 2.21 -4.15
N VAL A 121 -7.44 2.02 -2.84
CA VAL A 121 -7.90 0.81 -2.15
C VAL A 121 -8.92 1.18 -1.07
N ASP A 122 -10.06 0.50 -1.09
CA ASP A 122 -11.03 0.47 0.00
C ASP A 122 -10.46 -0.38 1.15
N THR A 123 -10.25 0.24 2.30
CA THR A 123 -9.55 -0.41 3.42
C THR A 123 -10.44 -1.37 4.19
N ALA A 124 -11.77 -1.24 4.11
CA ALA A 124 -12.69 -2.14 4.79
C ALA A 124 -12.81 -3.47 4.04
N SER A 125 -12.90 -3.43 2.71
CA SER A 125 -13.01 -4.63 1.88
C SER A 125 -11.67 -5.15 1.34
N ASN A 126 -10.57 -4.42 1.54
CA ASN A 126 -9.28 -4.68 0.88
C ASN A 126 -9.42 -4.83 -0.64
N ALA A 127 -10.10 -3.87 -1.28
CA ALA A 127 -10.42 -3.96 -2.70
C ALA A 127 -9.97 -2.70 -3.45
N VAL A 128 -9.38 -2.90 -4.62
CA VAL A 128 -9.05 -1.80 -5.53
C VAL A 128 -10.34 -1.14 -6.03
N ILE A 129 -10.40 0.19 -5.97
CA ILE A 129 -11.48 1.00 -6.52
C ILE A 129 -11.07 1.45 -7.92
N GLY A 130 -11.77 0.93 -8.94
CA GLY A 130 -11.52 1.28 -10.35
C GLY A 130 -10.26 0.59 -10.91
N ALA A 131 -9.58 1.26 -11.84
CA ALA A 131 -8.32 0.80 -12.40
C ALA A 131 -7.13 1.36 -11.59
N PRO A 132 -5.95 0.69 -11.60
CA PRO A 132 -4.74 1.28 -11.08
C PRO A 132 -4.46 2.64 -11.72
N LEU A 133 -4.05 3.61 -10.90
CA LEU A 133 -3.70 4.95 -11.35
C LEU A 133 -2.40 4.96 -12.17
N LEU A 134 -1.49 4.03 -11.86
CA LEU A 134 -0.24 3.81 -12.57
C LEU A 134 0.18 2.34 -12.36
N SER A 135 0.82 1.73 -13.36
CA SER A 135 1.22 0.32 -13.31
C SER A 135 2.48 0.05 -14.12
N TRP A 136 3.37 -0.77 -13.56
CA TRP A 136 4.52 -1.37 -14.23
C TRP A 136 4.33 -2.88 -14.21
N ALA A 137 3.91 -3.44 -15.35
CA ALA A 137 3.58 -4.87 -15.45
C ALA A 137 4.80 -5.79 -15.26
N LYS A 138 6.01 -5.30 -15.51
CA LYS A 138 7.29 -6.00 -15.33
C LYS A 138 8.46 -5.00 -15.26
N GLY A 139 9.64 -5.46 -14.87
CA GLY A 139 10.86 -4.65 -14.88
C GLY A 139 10.90 -3.54 -13.83
N TYR A 140 9.95 -3.54 -12.88
CA TYR A 140 9.98 -2.59 -11.77
C TYR A 140 11.10 -2.98 -10.80
N ALA A 141 11.91 -2.00 -10.39
CA ALA A 141 13.06 -2.18 -9.52
C ALA A 141 14.06 -3.27 -9.98
N ALA A 142 14.26 -3.40 -11.29
CA ALA A 142 15.15 -4.43 -11.87
C ALA A 142 16.65 -4.15 -11.71
N SER A 143 17.04 -3.01 -11.14
CA SER A 143 18.46 -2.64 -10.94
C SER A 143 18.66 -1.90 -9.63
N THR A 144 19.91 -1.83 -9.15
CA THR A 144 20.29 -1.09 -7.93
C THR A 144 20.07 0.42 -8.03
N LYS A 145 19.83 0.94 -9.24
CA LYS A 145 19.45 2.32 -9.52
C LYS A 145 18.23 2.30 -10.45
N PRO A 146 17.02 2.03 -9.91
CA PRO A 146 15.82 2.00 -10.72
C PRO A 146 15.65 3.30 -11.51
N PRO A 147 15.04 3.25 -12.71
CA PRO A 147 14.65 4.44 -13.44
C PRO A 147 13.91 5.48 -12.59
N VAL A 148 14.08 6.76 -12.92
CA VAL A 148 13.48 7.87 -12.14
C VAL A 148 11.96 7.74 -12.09
N ASP A 149 11.32 7.36 -13.19
CA ASP A 149 9.87 7.17 -13.26
C ASP A 149 9.37 6.01 -12.39
N GLN A 150 10.24 5.15 -11.85
CA GLN A 150 9.86 4.12 -10.88
C GLN A 150 9.98 4.61 -9.42
N THR A 151 10.71 5.69 -9.18
CA THR A 151 11.01 6.23 -7.84
C THR A 151 10.45 7.64 -7.62
N LYS A 152 10.09 8.35 -8.68
CA LYS A 152 9.48 9.68 -8.68
C LYS A 152 8.50 9.77 -9.84
N PHE A 153 7.22 9.82 -9.51
CA PHE A 153 6.14 9.83 -10.49
C PHE A 153 4.91 10.51 -9.90
N SER A 154 3.94 10.82 -10.75
CA SER A 154 2.69 11.44 -10.32
C SER A 154 1.51 10.60 -10.75
N VAL A 155 0.46 10.61 -9.94
CA VAL A 155 -0.83 9.99 -10.24
C VAL A 155 -1.94 11.02 -10.16
N LYS A 156 -3.03 10.79 -10.87
CA LYS A 156 -4.20 11.69 -10.85
C LYS A 156 -5.33 11.06 -10.04
N VAL A 157 -5.90 11.82 -9.11
CA VAL A 157 -7.06 11.36 -8.32
C VAL A 157 -8.28 11.26 -9.23
N PRO A 158 -8.94 10.10 -9.35
CA PRO A 158 -10.10 9.95 -10.21
C PRO A 158 -11.37 10.44 -9.52
N GLU A 159 -12.48 10.46 -10.26
CA GLU A 159 -13.81 10.50 -9.66
C GLU A 159 -14.08 9.19 -8.92
N LEU A 160 -14.49 9.28 -7.64
CA LEU A 160 -14.66 8.11 -6.76
C LEU A 160 -16.12 7.80 -6.43
N GLY A 161 -17.07 8.48 -7.09
CA GLY A 161 -18.50 8.18 -6.98
C GLY A 161 -19.06 8.27 -5.56
N GLY A 162 -18.53 9.20 -4.75
CA GLY A 162 -18.93 9.36 -3.34
C GLY A 162 -18.26 8.40 -2.35
N LYS A 163 -17.28 7.60 -2.80
CA LYS A 163 -16.38 6.86 -1.90
C LYS A 163 -15.25 7.76 -1.38
N CYS A 164 -14.55 7.27 -0.35
CA CYS A 164 -13.35 7.90 0.19
C CYS A 164 -13.58 9.32 0.75
N THR A 165 -14.79 9.59 1.24
CA THR A 165 -15.15 10.87 1.89
C THR A 165 -14.72 10.93 3.36
N GLU A 166 -14.45 9.78 3.96
CA GLU A 166 -14.05 9.63 5.35
C GLU A 166 -12.58 9.22 5.45
N ALA A 167 -11.86 9.80 6.41
CA ALA A 167 -10.46 9.48 6.63
C ALA A 167 -10.30 8.02 7.07
N GLY A 168 -9.31 7.33 6.50
CA GLY A 168 -9.05 5.92 6.77
C GLY A 168 -9.91 4.93 5.96
N ALA A 169 -11.00 5.38 5.32
CA ALA A 169 -11.85 4.52 4.48
C ALA A 169 -11.17 4.10 3.17
N CYS A 170 -10.29 4.95 2.65
CA CYS A 170 -9.50 4.66 1.46
C CYS A 170 -8.05 5.10 1.63
N VAL A 171 -7.18 4.48 0.84
CA VAL A 171 -5.77 4.85 0.72
C VAL A 171 -5.35 4.90 -0.75
N VAL A 172 -4.39 5.77 -1.06
CA VAL A 172 -3.54 5.58 -2.24
C VAL A 172 -2.48 4.57 -1.83
N GLN A 173 -2.56 3.36 -2.38
CA GLN A 173 -1.60 2.29 -2.11
C GLN A 173 -0.58 2.21 -3.23
N TRP A 174 0.70 2.33 -2.90
CA TRP A 174 1.78 1.81 -3.73
C TRP A 174 2.00 0.35 -3.34
N TYR A 175 1.89 -0.55 -4.31
CA TYR A 175 2.12 -1.98 -4.18
C TYR A 175 3.26 -2.38 -5.11
N TRP A 176 4.22 -3.14 -4.61
CA TRP A 176 5.28 -3.77 -5.40
C TRP A 176 5.42 -5.21 -4.99
N PHE A 177 5.50 -6.10 -5.96
CA PHE A 177 5.79 -7.52 -5.75
C PHE A 177 6.93 -7.96 -6.63
N GLY A 178 7.98 -8.48 -5.99
CA GLY A 178 9.19 -8.97 -6.66
C GLY A 178 9.77 -10.16 -5.89
N GLN A 179 10.15 -11.21 -6.62
CA GLN A 179 10.82 -12.39 -6.05
C GLN A 179 10.09 -13.01 -4.83
N GLY A 180 8.76 -13.04 -4.85
CA GLY A 180 7.94 -13.60 -3.75
C GLY A 180 7.80 -12.70 -2.52
N GLN A 181 8.07 -11.41 -2.64
CA GLN A 181 8.08 -10.44 -1.53
C GLN A 181 7.13 -9.27 -1.84
N THR A 182 6.34 -8.87 -0.84
CA THR A 182 5.27 -7.88 -0.99
C THR A 182 5.60 -6.57 -0.28
N TYR A 183 5.57 -5.45 -1.00
CA TYR A 183 5.85 -4.12 -0.46
C TYR A 183 4.64 -3.23 -0.61
N GLU A 184 4.26 -2.57 0.47
CA GLU A 184 3.11 -1.69 0.47
C GLU A 184 3.39 -0.41 1.24
N SER A 185 2.93 0.70 0.67
CA SER A 185 2.84 1.98 1.34
C SER A 185 1.47 2.58 1.09
N CYS A 186 0.80 3.03 2.14
CA CYS A 186 -0.55 3.56 2.07
C CYS A 186 -0.57 5.00 2.52
N ILE A 187 -1.12 5.88 1.68
CA ILE A 187 -1.35 7.28 1.96
C ILE A 187 -2.84 7.44 2.24
N ASP A 188 -3.20 7.81 3.47
CA ASP A 188 -4.59 8.11 3.83
C ASP A 188 -5.02 9.44 3.19
N PHE A 189 -6.20 9.46 2.60
CA PHE A 189 -6.75 10.68 2.00
C PHE A 189 -8.27 10.75 2.13
N THR A 190 -8.80 11.94 1.85
CA THR A 190 -10.24 12.16 1.64
C THR A 190 -10.48 12.94 0.36
N VAL A 191 -11.63 12.70 -0.27
CA VAL A 191 -12.22 13.57 -1.31
C VAL A 191 -13.55 14.18 -0.84
N PRO A 192 -13.96 15.36 -1.34
CA PRO A 192 -15.28 15.90 -1.07
C PRO A 192 -16.38 14.94 -1.51
N ALA A 193 -17.50 14.93 -0.77
CA ALA A 193 -18.72 14.32 -1.27
C ALA A 193 -19.13 14.99 -2.60
N PRO A 194 -19.77 14.26 -3.53
CA PRO A 194 -20.30 14.85 -4.74
C PRO A 194 -21.20 16.02 -4.37
N ALA A 195 -21.00 17.17 -5.01
CA ALA A 195 -21.94 18.28 -4.82
C ALA A 195 -23.32 17.79 -5.29
N HIS A 196 -24.28 17.67 -4.38
CA HIS A 196 -25.67 17.57 -4.79
C HIS A 196 -25.95 18.80 -5.65
N ALA A 197 -26.29 18.58 -6.92
CA ALA A 197 -26.82 19.65 -7.74
C ALA A 197 -28.11 20.12 -7.07
N HIS A 198 -28.01 21.12 -6.20
CA HIS A 198 -29.17 21.87 -5.74
C HIS A 198 -29.79 22.41 -7.02
N GLY A 199 -30.89 21.77 -7.44
CA GLY A 199 -31.62 22.16 -8.62
C GLY A 199 -31.82 23.65 -8.57
N ARG A 200 -31.24 24.37 -9.54
CA ARG A 200 -31.71 25.70 -9.88
C ARG A 200 -33.18 25.54 -10.21
N ARG A 201 -34.04 25.86 -9.24
CA ARG A 201 -35.40 26.26 -9.55
C ARG A 201 -35.24 27.58 -10.28
N ASP A 202 -35.09 27.50 -11.59
CA ASP A 202 -35.28 28.64 -12.47
C ASP A 202 -36.66 29.18 -12.16
N ASN A 203 -36.69 30.32 -11.45
CA ASN A 203 -37.90 31.02 -11.08
C ASN A 203 -38.42 31.72 -12.34
N VAL A 204 -38.94 30.95 -13.29
CA VAL A 204 -39.75 31.45 -14.40
C VAL A 204 -41.15 31.73 -13.85
N ARG A 205 -41.28 32.77 -13.02
CA ARG A 205 -42.59 33.36 -12.75
C ARG A 205 -42.94 34.26 -13.93
N GLY A 206 -43.90 33.77 -14.70
CA GLY A 206 -44.37 34.33 -15.95
C GLY A 206 -44.75 35.81 -15.86
N ARG A 207 -44.33 36.52 -16.90
CA ARG A 207 -44.93 37.77 -17.36
C ARG A 207 -46.41 37.48 -17.67
N ARG A 208 -47.32 37.90 -16.80
CA ARG A 208 -48.74 38.02 -17.14
C ARG A 208 -48.90 39.30 -17.96
N VAL A 209 -49.09 39.12 -19.26
CA VAL A 209 -49.73 40.09 -20.15
C VAL A 209 -51.21 39.98 -19.90
N TRP A 210 -51.87 41.05 -19.46
CA TRP A 210 -53.27 41.34 -19.78
C TRP A 210 -53.47 42.86 -19.81
N GLN A 211 -54.40 43.22 -20.68
CA GLN A 211 -54.79 44.53 -21.20
C GLN A 211 -55.23 45.54 -20.15
#